data_AF-A0A836LKG4-F1
#
_entry.id   AF-A0A836LKG4-F1
#
_cell.length_a   1.000
_cell.length_b   1.000
_cell.length_c   1.000
_cell.angle_alpha   90.00
_cell.angle_beta   90.00
_cell.angle_gamma   90.00
#
_symmetry.space_group_name_H-M   'P 1'
#
loop_
_entity.id
_entity.type
_entity.pdbx_description
1 polymer ?
#
loop_
_entity_poly.entity_id
_entity_poly.type
_entity_poly.pdbx_seq_one_letter_code
_entity_poly.pdbx_strand_id
1 'polypeptide(L)'
;MPRIRAARAAWHAGRELDAYLRLRAWHWSVKRNYALAADYCIRLLNRHPQDTLGLVLGEVAGRNTSQETFAAKCAQTLQESCQRKGVTSVADLLHSTFVTTVSSPSSSVAASTPSLSQHPAPADVLALHAEAHNAGVEANGLKNESLYVHNSEPEDFAPQAVRRSCLRSATPPLAELLEPAQTTYGRGLYATRHIPPRCSILCEAPLLVQRCDDTKCAHCLAPLSARSGSSGTGTGLKDAEAFGIACPHCEQETYCSAGCKDAAWEQYHVCSCASRNPELAQWTQGMRELLYRRSVAAASPESDEANVGNSGSEARAALSCLTVAKICAMATVQQVHPLSLPGLSCLRGIADYEPSTALSEIGALAVALSAALRQPNLYMEEVLSLFALLQTNEFFTTSGIALYSVLSLLNHSCDPNCALVSASISPAVAAHHGTNSFKNAMEKYLIALRPIRDGEQLFIDYNAALTTKLSYEDRKALCLQRHFECYCIRCIRRM
;
A
#
# COMPACT_ATOMS: atom_id res chain seq x y z
N MET A 1 -36.16 -0.37 -25.05
CA MET A 1 -34.80 -0.65 -25.57
C MET A 1 -33.59 -0.42 -24.62
N PRO A 2 -33.70 0.18 -23.41
CA PRO A 2 -32.55 0.31 -22.49
C PRO A 2 -31.92 -1.01 -22.01
N ARG A 3 -32.75 -2.04 -21.76
CA ARG A 3 -32.28 -3.35 -21.24
C ARG A 3 -31.34 -4.09 -22.19
N ILE A 4 -31.61 -4.06 -23.50
CA ILE A 4 -30.76 -4.72 -24.50
C ILE A 4 -29.37 -4.05 -24.57
N ARG A 5 -29.30 -2.73 -24.40
CA ARG A 5 -28.03 -2.00 -24.36
C ARG A 5 -27.22 -2.35 -23.11
N ALA A 6 -27.87 -2.46 -21.95
CA ALA A 6 -27.22 -2.83 -20.69
C ALA A 6 -26.64 -4.26 -20.73
N ALA A 7 -27.40 -5.24 -21.24
CA ALA A 7 -26.92 -6.62 -21.36
C ALA A 7 -25.74 -6.74 -22.33
N ARG A 8 -25.78 -6.03 -23.46
CA ARG A 8 -24.68 -6.00 -24.43
C ARG A 8 -23.44 -5.34 -23.83
N ALA A 9 -23.59 -4.22 -23.12
CA ALA A 9 -22.49 -3.55 -22.44
C ALA A 9 -21.85 -4.45 -21.36
N ALA A 10 -22.67 -5.13 -20.55
CA ALA A 10 -22.19 -6.08 -19.55
C ALA A 10 -21.44 -7.26 -20.19
N TRP A 11 -21.91 -7.77 -21.33
CA TRP A 11 -21.22 -8.82 -22.07
C TRP A 11 -19.86 -8.35 -22.61
N HIS A 12 -19.79 -7.16 -23.20
CA HIS A 12 -18.53 -6.58 -23.67
C HIS A 12 -17.54 -6.35 -22.52
N ALA A 13 -18.00 -5.74 -21.42
CA ALA A 13 -17.19 -5.55 -20.22
C ALA A 13 -16.70 -6.88 -19.64
N GLY A 14 -17.53 -7.92 -19.67
CA GLY A 14 -17.13 -9.27 -19.28
C GLY A 14 -15.99 -9.82 -20.13
N ARG A 15 -16.06 -9.65 -21.46
CA ARG A 15 -14.98 -10.09 -22.37
C ARG A 15 -13.69 -9.30 -22.19
N GLU A 16 -13.80 -7.98 -22.01
CA GLU A 16 -12.65 -7.11 -21.74
C GLU A 16 -11.96 -7.51 -20.43
N LEU A 17 -12.74 -7.79 -19.38
CA LEU A 17 -12.22 -8.31 -18.13
C LEU A 17 -11.52 -9.66 -18.32
N ASP A 18 -12.12 -10.60 -19.05
CA ASP A 18 -11.49 -11.91 -19.26
C ASP A 18 -10.18 -11.79 -20.07
N ALA A 19 -10.12 -10.85 -21.03
CA ALA A 19 -8.89 -10.55 -21.77
C ALA A 19 -7.82 -9.93 -20.86
N TYR A 20 -8.23 -8.98 -20.00
CA TYR A 20 -7.37 -8.37 -18.99
C TYR A 20 -6.78 -9.41 -18.03
N LEU A 21 -7.60 -10.29 -17.46
CA LEU A 21 -7.15 -11.33 -16.54
C LEU A 21 -6.11 -12.27 -17.20
N ARG A 22 -6.34 -12.69 -18.45
CA ARG A 22 -5.37 -13.51 -19.20
C ARG A 22 -4.06 -12.78 -19.42
N LEU A 23 -4.12 -11.52 -19.83
CA LEU A 23 -2.93 -10.72 -20.10
C LEU A 23 -2.13 -10.46 -18.83
N ARG A 24 -2.79 -10.14 -17.70
CA ARG A 24 -2.12 -9.93 -16.41
C ARG A 24 -1.53 -11.22 -15.86
N ALA A 25 -2.24 -12.34 -15.93
CA ALA A 25 -1.71 -13.65 -15.57
C ALA A 25 -0.43 -13.95 -16.36
N TRP A 26 -0.46 -13.80 -17.68
CA TRP A 26 0.71 -13.98 -18.54
C TRP A 26 1.86 -13.04 -18.18
N HIS A 27 1.57 -11.74 -18.04
CA HIS A 27 2.57 -10.72 -17.72
C HIS A 27 3.34 -11.08 -16.44
N TRP A 28 2.62 -11.44 -15.37
CA TRP A 28 3.24 -11.78 -14.09
C TRP A 28 3.97 -13.12 -14.10
N SER A 29 3.46 -14.10 -14.84
CA SER A 29 4.17 -15.36 -15.09
C SER A 29 5.54 -15.13 -15.75
N VAL A 30 5.62 -14.28 -16.79
CA VAL A 30 6.90 -13.94 -17.46
C VAL A 30 7.84 -13.18 -16.53
N LYS A 31 7.29 -12.35 -15.64
CA LYS A 31 8.06 -11.63 -14.61
C LYS A 31 8.48 -12.50 -13.42
N ARG A 32 8.14 -13.81 -13.44
CA ARG A 32 8.39 -14.76 -12.34
C ARG A 32 7.78 -14.29 -11.01
N ASN A 33 6.66 -13.62 -11.09
CA ASN A 33 5.87 -13.18 -9.96
C ASN A 33 4.62 -14.06 -9.89
N TYR A 34 4.82 -15.29 -9.42
CA TYR A 34 3.86 -16.36 -9.56
C TYR A 34 2.70 -16.21 -8.58
N ALA A 35 2.87 -15.53 -7.45
CA ALA A 35 1.74 -15.22 -6.56
C ALA A 35 0.71 -14.34 -7.27
N LEU A 36 1.15 -13.25 -7.91
CA LEU A 36 0.26 -12.37 -8.67
C LEU A 36 -0.35 -13.11 -9.86
N ALA A 37 0.45 -13.89 -10.59
CA ALA A 37 -0.06 -14.71 -11.69
C ALA A 37 -1.15 -15.69 -11.21
N ALA A 38 -0.98 -16.32 -10.05
CA ALA A 38 -1.94 -17.24 -9.46
C ALA A 38 -3.26 -16.53 -9.10
N ASP A 39 -3.24 -15.35 -8.47
CA ASP A 39 -4.46 -14.58 -8.17
C ASP A 39 -5.29 -14.30 -9.45
N TYR A 40 -4.62 -13.84 -10.52
CA TYR A 40 -5.28 -13.61 -11.81
C TYR A 40 -5.82 -14.91 -12.44
N CYS A 41 -5.07 -16.01 -12.38
CA CYS A 41 -5.53 -17.31 -12.88
C CYS A 41 -6.74 -17.82 -12.10
N ILE A 42 -6.73 -17.74 -10.77
CA ILE A 42 -7.85 -18.18 -9.92
C ILE A 42 -9.12 -17.41 -10.28
N ARG A 43 -9.03 -16.08 -10.46
CA ARG A 43 -10.18 -15.24 -10.84
C ARG A 43 -10.68 -15.56 -12.24
N LEU A 44 -9.77 -15.79 -13.19
CA LEU A 44 -10.13 -16.19 -14.55
C LEU A 44 -10.83 -17.56 -14.55
N LEU A 45 -10.27 -18.55 -13.85
CA LEU A 45 -10.76 -19.92 -13.82
C LEU A 45 -12.07 -20.06 -13.03
N ASN A 46 -12.31 -19.23 -12.02
CA ASN A 46 -13.63 -19.16 -11.36
C ASN A 46 -14.73 -18.69 -12.32
N ARG A 47 -14.39 -17.93 -13.35
CA ARG A 47 -15.33 -17.46 -14.39
C ARG A 47 -15.40 -18.45 -15.56
N HIS A 48 -14.25 -18.97 -15.96
CA HIS A 48 -14.06 -19.86 -17.11
C HIS A 48 -13.21 -21.07 -16.71
N PRO A 49 -13.79 -22.08 -16.05
CA PRO A 49 -13.02 -23.24 -15.54
C PRO A 49 -12.31 -24.05 -16.63
N GLN A 50 -12.66 -23.82 -17.90
CA GLN A 50 -12.14 -24.52 -19.06
C GLN A 50 -11.21 -23.65 -19.93
N ASP A 51 -10.83 -22.46 -19.42
CA ASP A 51 -9.90 -21.59 -20.14
C ASP A 51 -8.51 -22.23 -20.24
N THR A 52 -8.13 -22.67 -21.44
CA THR A 52 -6.89 -23.42 -21.64
C THR A 52 -5.66 -22.63 -21.22
N LEU A 53 -5.57 -21.33 -21.54
CA LEU A 53 -4.43 -20.52 -21.15
C LEU A 53 -4.39 -20.34 -19.63
N GLY A 54 -5.52 -20.01 -19.02
CA GLY A 54 -5.66 -19.87 -17.57
C GLY A 54 -5.28 -21.14 -16.81
N LEU A 55 -5.63 -22.32 -17.34
CA LEU A 55 -5.27 -23.60 -16.73
C LEU A 55 -3.76 -23.88 -16.80
N VAL A 56 -3.12 -23.62 -17.96
CA VAL A 56 -1.66 -23.81 -18.11
C VAL A 56 -0.90 -22.85 -17.20
N LEU A 57 -1.28 -21.57 -17.19
CA LEU A 57 -0.66 -20.58 -16.31
C LEU A 57 -0.96 -20.85 -14.83
N GLY A 58 -2.15 -21.35 -14.52
CA GLY A 58 -2.54 -21.76 -13.16
C GLY A 58 -1.73 -22.95 -12.65
N GLU A 59 -1.45 -23.95 -13.48
CA GLU A 59 -0.55 -25.06 -13.14
C GLU A 59 0.87 -24.57 -12.85
N VAL A 60 1.42 -23.73 -13.73
CA VAL A 60 2.76 -23.12 -13.57
C VAL A 60 2.84 -22.30 -12.28
N ALA A 61 1.91 -21.36 -12.09
CA ALA A 61 1.90 -20.48 -10.93
C ALA A 61 1.66 -21.26 -9.64
N GLY A 62 0.74 -22.23 -9.63
CA GLY A 62 0.45 -23.06 -8.47
C GLY A 62 1.65 -23.86 -7.97
N ARG A 63 2.49 -24.39 -8.87
CA ARG A 63 3.73 -25.08 -8.46
C ARG A 63 4.76 -24.15 -7.84
N ASN A 64 4.94 -22.98 -8.43
CA ASN A 64 5.94 -22.01 -7.95
C ASN A 64 5.50 -21.27 -6.67
N THR A 65 4.23 -21.38 -6.27
CA THR A 65 3.66 -20.77 -5.06
C THR A 65 3.32 -21.81 -3.98
N SER A 66 3.79 -23.05 -4.12
CA SER A 66 3.50 -24.17 -3.21
C SER A 66 2.00 -24.46 -3.03
N GLN A 67 1.17 -24.13 -4.02
CA GLN A 67 -0.27 -24.41 -4.03
C GLN A 67 -0.55 -25.73 -4.77
N GLU A 68 -0.07 -26.84 -4.21
CA GLU A 68 -0.14 -28.16 -4.85
C GLU A 68 -1.57 -28.55 -5.27
N THR A 69 -2.54 -28.26 -4.41
CA THR A 69 -3.97 -28.54 -4.70
C THR A 69 -4.47 -27.76 -5.91
N PHE A 70 -4.07 -26.50 -6.05
CA PHE A 70 -4.47 -25.67 -7.19
C PHE A 70 -3.80 -26.13 -8.48
N ALA A 71 -2.49 -26.40 -8.43
CA ALA A 71 -1.74 -26.91 -9.58
C ALA A 71 -2.27 -28.27 -10.06
N ALA A 72 -2.56 -29.19 -9.13
CA ALA A 72 -3.11 -30.51 -9.43
C ALA A 72 -4.49 -30.42 -10.10
N LYS A 73 -5.37 -29.54 -9.61
CA LYS A 73 -6.68 -29.29 -10.25
C LYS A 73 -6.53 -28.77 -11.67
N CYS A 74 -5.62 -27.80 -11.89
CA CYS A 74 -5.36 -27.27 -13.23
C CYS A 74 -4.86 -28.36 -14.19
N ALA A 75 -3.87 -29.15 -13.76
CA ALA A 75 -3.31 -30.26 -14.54
C ALA A 75 -4.37 -31.32 -14.89
N GLN A 76 -5.22 -31.69 -13.92
CA GLN A 76 -6.31 -32.63 -14.15
C GLN A 76 -7.32 -32.08 -15.18
N THR A 77 -7.75 -30.82 -15.04
CA THR A 77 -8.70 -30.21 -15.99
C THR A 77 -8.10 -30.04 -17.40
N LEU A 78 -6.79 -29.81 -17.51
CA LEU A 78 -6.08 -29.84 -18.79
C LEU A 78 -6.14 -31.23 -19.43
N GLN A 79 -5.89 -32.29 -18.67
CA GLN A 79 -5.98 -33.67 -19.14
C GLN A 79 -7.39 -34.02 -19.63
N GLU A 80 -8.42 -33.65 -18.87
CA GLU A 80 -9.83 -33.83 -19.25
C GLU A 80 -10.18 -33.03 -20.51
N SER A 81 -9.57 -31.85 -20.70
CA SER A 81 -9.75 -31.04 -21.90
C SER A 81 -9.07 -31.64 -23.13
N CYS A 82 -7.88 -32.24 -22.96
CA CYS A 82 -7.22 -32.99 -24.02
C CYS A 82 -8.07 -34.19 -24.48
N GLN A 83 -8.58 -34.98 -23.53
CA GLN A 83 -9.46 -36.13 -23.81
C GLN A 83 -10.73 -35.71 -24.57
N ARG A 84 -11.42 -34.64 -24.11
CA ARG A 84 -12.65 -34.17 -24.76
C ARG A 84 -12.43 -33.63 -26.17
N LYS A 85 -11.29 -32.98 -26.45
CA LYS A 85 -10.97 -32.46 -27.78
C LYS A 85 -10.26 -33.48 -28.68
N GLY A 86 -9.98 -34.69 -28.19
CA GLY A 86 -9.26 -35.72 -28.95
C GLY A 86 -7.82 -35.34 -29.31
N VAL A 87 -7.15 -34.53 -28.47
CA VAL A 87 -5.75 -34.13 -28.66
C VAL A 87 -4.86 -34.85 -27.67
N THR A 88 -3.61 -35.14 -28.07
CA THR A 88 -2.69 -35.99 -27.30
C THR A 88 -1.86 -35.23 -26.28
N SER A 89 -1.72 -33.90 -26.42
CA SER A 89 -0.87 -33.10 -25.56
C SER A 89 -1.47 -31.73 -25.24
N VAL A 90 -0.96 -31.10 -24.16
CA VAL A 90 -1.30 -29.71 -23.79
C VAL A 90 -0.84 -28.73 -24.89
N ALA A 91 0.24 -29.04 -25.62
CA ALA A 91 0.70 -28.26 -26.76
C ALA A 91 -0.34 -28.23 -27.89
N ASP A 92 -0.85 -29.40 -28.27
CA ASP A 92 -1.91 -29.52 -29.28
C ASP A 92 -3.18 -28.76 -28.83
N LEU A 93 -3.51 -28.86 -27.54
CA LEU A 93 -4.65 -28.18 -26.93
C LEU A 93 -4.50 -26.64 -27.01
N LEU A 94 -3.33 -26.10 -26.69
CA LEU A 94 -3.03 -24.67 -26.82
C LEU A 94 -3.12 -24.25 -28.30
N HIS A 95 -2.43 -24.93 -29.21
CA HIS A 95 -2.47 -24.60 -30.64
C HIS A 95 -3.91 -24.56 -31.19
N SER A 96 -4.74 -25.55 -30.87
CA SER A 96 -6.15 -25.57 -31.30
C SER A 96 -6.96 -24.36 -30.79
N THR A 97 -6.67 -23.90 -29.58
CA THR A 97 -7.40 -22.82 -28.91
C THR A 97 -7.00 -21.44 -29.48
N PHE A 98 -5.71 -21.24 -29.76
CA PHE A 98 -5.21 -19.99 -30.35
C PHE A 98 -5.66 -19.82 -31.82
N VAL A 99 -5.66 -20.87 -32.63
CA VAL A 99 -6.12 -20.82 -34.03
C VAL A 99 -7.59 -20.41 -34.13
N THR A 100 -8.43 -20.91 -33.23
CA THR A 100 -9.87 -20.58 -33.19
C THR A 100 -10.10 -19.09 -32.89
N THR A 101 -9.23 -18.48 -32.09
CA THR A 101 -9.40 -17.10 -31.63
C THR A 101 -9.05 -16.07 -32.72
N VAL A 102 -8.04 -16.35 -33.55
CA VAL A 102 -7.55 -15.45 -34.60
C VAL A 102 -8.51 -15.39 -35.81
N SER A 103 -9.30 -16.43 -36.04
CA SER A 103 -10.12 -16.57 -37.25
C SER A 103 -11.43 -15.76 -37.23
N SER A 104 -11.71 -14.98 -36.18
CA SER A 104 -12.90 -14.11 -36.13
C SER A 104 -12.61 -12.77 -36.79
N PRO A 105 -13.18 -12.46 -37.98
CA PRO A 105 -12.91 -11.21 -38.69
C PRO A 105 -13.36 -10.01 -37.84
N SER A 106 -12.39 -9.24 -37.33
CA SER A 106 -12.67 -7.97 -36.66
C SER A 106 -13.14 -6.97 -37.70
N SER A 107 -14.37 -6.50 -37.55
CA SER A 107 -14.92 -5.43 -38.37
C SER A 107 -14.11 -4.15 -38.11
N SER A 108 -13.62 -3.56 -39.19
CA SER A 108 -12.61 -2.49 -39.24
C SER A 108 -13.06 -1.20 -38.56
N VAL A 109 -12.77 -1.03 -37.27
CA VAL A 109 -12.81 0.28 -36.63
C VAL A 109 -11.38 0.62 -36.22
N ALA A 110 -10.76 1.45 -37.06
CA ALA A 110 -9.41 1.96 -36.88
C ALA A 110 -9.39 2.98 -35.73
N ALA A 111 -9.00 2.56 -34.53
CA ALA A 111 -8.54 3.44 -33.47
C ALA A 111 -7.19 2.93 -32.99
N SER A 112 -6.14 3.67 -33.32
CA SER A 112 -4.75 3.40 -32.99
C SER A 112 -4.48 3.70 -31.52
N THR A 113 -4.82 2.77 -30.62
CA THR A 113 -4.33 2.75 -29.24
C THR A 113 -3.13 1.79 -29.13
N PRO A 114 -2.06 2.17 -28.40
CA PRO A 114 -0.83 1.38 -28.30
C PRO A 114 -1.08 -0.02 -27.70
N SER A 115 -0.36 -1.01 -28.26
CA SER A 115 -0.69 -2.43 -28.23
C SER A 115 -0.32 -3.15 -26.92
N LEU A 116 -1.16 -3.01 -25.89
CA LEU A 116 -1.26 -4.02 -24.82
C LEU A 116 -1.89 -5.34 -25.30
N SER A 117 -2.13 -5.50 -26.60
CA SER A 117 -2.99 -6.54 -27.19
C SER A 117 -2.24 -7.76 -27.74
N GLN A 118 -0.94 -7.92 -27.48
CA GLN A 118 -0.24 -9.11 -27.95
C GLN A 118 -0.54 -10.27 -26.99
N HIS A 119 -1.49 -11.11 -27.39
CA HIS A 119 -1.65 -12.43 -26.81
C HIS A 119 -0.31 -13.19 -26.88
N PRO A 120 0.03 -13.97 -25.84
CA PRO A 120 1.28 -14.72 -25.84
C PRO A 120 1.32 -15.73 -26.99
N ALA A 121 2.50 -15.93 -27.58
CA ALA A 121 2.66 -16.99 -28.55
C ALA A 121 2.55 -18.36 -27.84
N PRO A 122 1.89 -19.38 -28.43
CA PRO A 122 1.80 -20.71 -27.83
C PRO A 122 3.15 -21.31 -27.45
N ALA A 123 4.20 -21.03 -28.25
CA ALA A 123 5.56 -21.47 -27.99
C ALA A 123 6.12 -20.90 -26.67
N ASP A 124 5.86 -19.63 -26.36
CA ASP A 124 6.34 -19.00 -25.13
C ASP A 124 5.64 -19.59 -23.90
N VAL A 125 4.33 -19.85 -24.01
CA VAL A 125 3.54 -20.50 -22.95
C VAL A 125 4.05 -21.92 -22.69
N LEU A 126 4.34 -22.68 -23.75
CA LEU A 126 4.89 -24.02 -23.65
C LEU A 126 6.31 -24.04 -23.08
N ALA A 127 7.15 -23.07 -23.45
CA ALA A 127 8.49 -22.93 -22.89
C ALA A 127 8.43 -22.68 -21.38
N LEU A 128 7.54 -21.79 -20.93
CA LEU A 128 7.34 -21.53 -19.52
C LEU A 128 6.78 -22.75 -18.77
N HIS A 129 5.83 -23.48 -19.37
CA HIS A 129 5.28 -24.71 -18.79
C HIS A 129 6.35 -25.80 -18.65
N ALA A 130 7.18 -25.99 -19.67
CA ALA A 130 8.29 -26.93 -19.63
C ALA A 130 9.35 -26.54 -18.58
N GLU A 131 9.68 -25.25 -18.45
CA GLU A 131 10.57 -24.74 -17.39
C GLU A 131 10.05 -25.12 -16.00
N ALA A 132 8.74 -24.93 -15.76
CA ALA A 132 8.12 -25.26 -14.47
C ALA A 132 8.11 -26.77 -14.15
N HIS A 133 8.06 -27.64 -15.15
CA HIS A 133 8.19 -29.10 -14.98
C HIS A 133 9.65 -29.53 -14.77
N ASN A 134 10.59 -28.89 -15.45
CA ASN A 134 12.01 -29.20 -15.38
C ASN A 134 12.69 -28.65 -14.12
N ALA A 135 12.10 -27.65 -13.46
CA ALA A 135 12.67 -27.00 -12.28
C ALA A 135 12.98 -27.96 -11.11
N GLY A 136 12.43 -29.18 -11.11
CA GLY A 136 12.84 -30.29 -10.25
C GLY A 136 12.67 -30.04 -8.74
N VAL A 137 12.78 -31.10 -7.95
CA VAL A 137 12.74 -31.03 -6.46
C VAL A 137 14.04 -30.46 -5.89
N GLU A 138 14.96 -29.97 -6.73
CA GLU A 138 16.15 -29.29 -6.23
C GLU A 138 15.70 -28.11 -5.39
N ALA A 139 16.08 -28.14 -4.12
CA ALA A 139 15.60 -27.31 -3.02
C ALA A 139 15.80 -25.81 -3.29
N ASN A 140 14.99 -25.27 -4.19
CA ASN A 140 14.77 -23.85 -4.35
C ASN A 140 14.10 -23.40 -3.06
N GLY A 141 14.93 -23.02 -2.08
CA GLY A 141 14.47 -22.24 -0.96
C GLY A 141 13.56 -21.15 -1.53
N LEU A 142 12.33 -21.09 -1.02
CA LEU A 142 11.27 -20.21 -1.51
C LEU A 142 11.86 -18.83 -1.77
N LYS A 143 12.09 -18.51 -3.05
CA LYS A 143 12.65 -17.22 -3.41
C LYS A 143 11.55 -16.21 -3.17
N ASN A 144 11.81 -15.25 -2.28
CA ASN A 144 10.92 -14.10 -2.12
C ASN A 144 10.73 -13.44 -3.49
N GLU A 145 9.50 -13.05 -3.76
CA GLU A 145 9.14 -12.23 -4.91
C GLU A 145 9.20 -10.76 -4.51
N SER A 146 9.46 -9.89 -5.48
CA SER A 146 9.49 -8.44 -5.27
C SER A 146 8.49 -7.76 -6.19
N LEU A 147 7.79 -6.76 -5.64
CA LEU A 147 6.93 -5.85 -6.39
C LEU A 147 7.47 -4.43 -6.29
N TYR A 148 7.64 -3.78 -7.43
CA TYR A 148 8.06 -2.38 -7.54
C TYR A 148 6.90 -1.52 -8.00
N VAL A 149 6.56 -0.51 -7.20
CA VAL A 149 5.52 0.46 -7.52
C VAL A 149 6.18 1.75 -7.95
N HIS A 150 5.95 2.12 -9.20
CA HIS A 150 6.38 3.40 -9.78
C HIS A 150 5.28 4.46 -9.65
N ASN A 151 5.66 5.73 -9.81
CA ASN A 151 4.69 6.83 -9.84
C ASN A 151 3.79 6.70 -11.07
N SER A 152 2.49 6.90 -10.88
CA SER A 152 1.49 6.84 -11.95
C SER A 152 0.94 8.23 -12.32
N GLU A 153 1.25 9.27 -11.55
CA GLU A 153 0.82 10.64 -11.83
C GLU A 153 1.58 11.29 -13.02
N PRO A 154 0.97 12.29 -13.68
CA PRO A 154 1.68 13.19 -14.58
C PRO A 154 2.90 13.81 -13.90
N GLU A 155 3.98 14.00 -14.66
CA GLU A 155 5.28 14.47 -14.15
C GLU A 155 5.20 15.78 -13.34
N ASP A 156 4.24 16.65 -13.65
CA ASP A 156 4.07 17.96 -13.00
C ASP A 156 3.35 17.93 -11.64
N PHE A 157 2.64 16.86 -11.29
CA PHE A 157 1.81 16.88 -10.08
C PHE A 157 2.64 16.95 -8.80
N ALA A 158 3.65 16.08 -8.68
CA ALA A 158 4.50 16.03 -7.49
C ALA A 158 5.31 17.33 -7.26
N PRO A 159 5.96 17.93 -8.29
CA PRO A 159 6.57 19.26 -8.17
C PRO A 159 5.58 20.34 -7.71
N GLN A 160 4.34 20.33 -8.20
CA GLN A 160 3.33 21.28 -7.77
C GLN A 160 2.90 21.06 -6.31
N ALA A 161 2.77 19.81 -5.86
CA ALA A 161 2.47 19.48 -4.48
C ALA A 161 3.58 20.00 -3.54
N VAL A 162 4.85 19.75 -3.89
CA VAL A 162 6.03 20.26 -3.18
C VAL A 162 6.00 21.78 -3.10
N ARG A 163 5.76 22.45 -4.23
CA ARG A 163 5.66 23.91 -4.29
C ARG A 163 4.56 24.45 -3.37
N ARG A 164 3.36 23.85 -3.39
CA ARG A 164 2.25 24.23 -2.50
C ARG A 164 2.61 24.07 -1.02
N SER A 165 3.27 22.97 -0.64
CA SER A 165 3.70 22.74 0.75
C SER A 165 4.80 23.71 1.19
N CYS A 166 5.72 24.09 0.29
CA CYS A 166 6.74 25.10 0.57
C CYS A 166 6.15 26.51 0.73
N LEU A 167 5.18 26.88 -0.12
CA LEU A 167 4.52 28.19 -0.07
C LEU A 167 3.76 28.44 1.24
N ARG A 168 3.38 27.38 1.97
CA ARG A 168 2.82 27.51 3.32
C ARG A 168 3.83 28.01 4.34
N SER A 169 5.12 27.77 4.13
CA SER A 169 6.21 28.16 5.04
C SER A 169 6.94 29.42 4.59
N ALA A 170 7.18 29.59 3.28
CA ALA A 170 7.97 30.70 2.76
C ALA A 170 7.59 31.11 1.34
N THR A 171 7.73 32.40 1.02
CA THR A 171 7.60 32.95 -0.35
C THR A 171 8.86 33.75 -0.70
N PRO A 172 9.60 33.39 -1.77
CA PRO A 172 9.36 32.27 -2.69
C PRO A 172 9.50 30.89 -2.01
N PRO A 173 9.09 29.77 -2.65
CA PRO A 173 9.36 28.41 -2.17
C PRO A 173 10.83 28.23 -1.80
N LEU A 174 11.14 27.44 -0.77
CA LEU A 174 12.52 27.17 -0.33
C LEU A 174 13.09 25.87 -0.90
N ALA A 175 12.24 24.97 -1.38
CA ALA A 175 12.65 23.69 -1.95
C ALA A 175 11.89 23.34 -3.23
N GLU A 176 12.49 22.48 -4.03
CA GLU A 176 11.91 21.88 -5.23
C GLU A 176 12.23 20.38 -5.31
N LEU A 177 11.46 19.64 -6.11
CA LEU A 177 11.66 18.22 -6.34
C LEU A 177 12.52 18.01 -7.59
N LEU A 178 13.64 17.31 -7.46
CA LEU A 178 14.50 16.94 -8.58
C LEU A 178 14.78 15.43 -8.58
N GLU A 179 15.09 14.88 -9.75
CA GLU A 179 15.55 13.49 -9.95
C GLU A 179 16.87 13.49 -10.77
N PRO A 180 18.00 13.89 -10.18
CA PRO A 180 19.21 14.00 -10.97
C PRO A 180 19.74 12.60 -11.34
N ALA A 181 20.01 12.40 -12.64
CA ALA A 181 20.37 11.09 -13.21
C ALA A 181 21.65 10.47 -12.63
N GLN A 182 22.51 11.26 -12.00
CA GLN A 182 23.81 10.84 -11.46
C GLN A 182 23.80 10.64 -9.94
N THR A 183 22.62 10.43 -9.33
CA THR A 183 22.52 10.19 -7.88
C THR A 183 22.08 8.77 -7.58
N THR A 184 22.58 8.21 -6.48
CA THR A 184 22.12 6.93 -5.94
C THR A 184 20.82 7.06 -5.14
N TYR A 185 20.35 8.28 -4.91
CA TYR A 185 19.18 8.59 -4.09
C TYR A 185 17.87 8.69 -4.89
N GLY A 186 17.95 8.69 -6.23
CA GLY A 186 16.78 8.90 -7.09
C GLY A 186 16.18 10.30 -6.90
N ARG A 187 14.87 10.37 -6.65
CA ARG A 187 14.16 11.64 -6.41
C ARG A 187 14.49 12.19 -5.03
N GLY A 188 14.59 13.51 -4.91
CA GLY A 188 14.81 14.18 -3.64
C GLY A 188 14.35 15.63 -3.64
N LEU A 189 14.24 16.23 -2.46
CA LEU A 189 14.02 17.66 -2.32
C LEU A 189 15.36 18.41 -2.27
N TYR A 190 15.45 19.52 -2.99
CA TYR A 190 16.66 20.34 -3.09
C TYR A 190 16.34 21.78 -2.72
N ALA A 191 17.26 22.42 -2.01
CA ALA A 191 17.14 23.84 -1.68
C ALA A 191 17.27 24.69 -2.95
N THR A 192 16.36 25.65 -3.11
CA THR A 192 16.35 26.60 -4.25
C THR A 192 17.10 27.90 -3.97
N ARG A 193 17.61 28.05 -2.74
CA ARG A 193 18.45 29.14 -2.26
C ARG A 193 19.03 28.78 -0.90
N HIS A 194 19.93 29.63 -0.39
CA HIS A 194 20.44 29.50 0.97
C HIS A 194 19.31 29.50 2.03
N ILE A 195 19.30 28.49 2.91
CA ILE A 195 18.33 28.34 4.00
C ILE A 195 19.06 28.50 5.35
N PRO A 196 18.72 29.51 6.17
CA PRO A 196 19.29 29.66 7.51
C PRO A 196 18.91 28.50 8.45
N PRO A 197 19.71 28.24 9.49
CA PRO A 197 19.32 27.30 10.55
C PRO A 197 17.97 27.68 11.16
N ARG A 198 17.21 26.66 11.58
CA ARG A 198 15.89 26.77 12.22
C ARG A 198 14.79 27.38 11.36
N CYS A 199 15.05 27.63 10.07
CA CYS A 199 14.05 28.07 9.13
C CYS A 199 13.09 26.92 8.78
N SER A 200 11.77 27.18 8.76
CA SER A 200 10.77 26.24 8.24
C SER A 200 10.81 26.26 6.72
N ILE A 201 11.08 25.10 6.13
CA ILE A 201 11.24 24.91 4.69
C ILE A 201 9.88 24.63 4.02
N LEU A 202 9.13 23.68 4.58
CA LEU A 202 7.80 23.33 4.13
C LEU A 202 6.96 22.79 5.30
N CYS A 203 5.64 22.81 5.09
CA CYS A 203 4.65 22.31 6.03
C CYS A 203 3.64 21.41 5.30
N GLU A 204 3.37 20.22 5.86
CA GLU A 204 2.44 19.27 5.29
C GLU A 204 1.55 18.63 6.38
N ALA A 205 0.24 18.57 6.09
CA ALA A 205 -0.70 17.75 6.83
C ALA A 205 -0.73 16.33 6.25
N PRO A 206 -0.92 15.27 7.06
CA PRO A 206 -0.90 13.92 6.54
C PRO A 206 -1.99 13.71 5.49
N LEU A 207 -1.66 12.97 4.43
CA LEU A 207 -2.62 12.50 3.42
C LEU A 207 -3.68 11.60 4.09
N LEU A 208 -3.24 10.74 5.00
CA LEU A 208 -4.09 9.91 5.83
C LEU A 208 -3.38 9.54 7.13
N VAL A 209 -4.19 9.12 8.10
CA VAL A 209 -3.71 8.54 9.35
C VAL A 209 -4.52 7.30 9.71
N GLN A 210 -3.93 6.37 10.44
CA GLN A 210 -4.60 5.21 11.02
C GLN A 210 -4.20 5.07 12.48
N ARG A 211 -5.17 5.19 13.40
CA ARG A 211 -4.93 5.13 14.84
C ARG A 211 -4.61 3.70 15.29
N CYS A 212 -3.73 3.58 16.28
CA CYS A 212 -3.42 2.30 16.93
C CYS A 212 -4.44 1.91 18.02
N ASP A 213 -5.06 2.91 18.66
CA ASP A 213 -6.02 2.72 19.74
C ASP A 213 -7.13 3.76 19.72
N ASP A 214 -8.21 3.49 20.46
CA ASP A 214 -9.40 4.34 20.50
C ASP A 214 -9.27 5.59 21.38
N THR A 215 -8.11 5.82 22.01
CA THR A 215 -7.80 7.06 22.76
C THR A 215 -7.38 8.21 21.84
N LYS A 216 -7.25 7.95 20.54
CA LYS A 216 -6.87 8.94 19.52
C LYS A 216 -8.02 9.24 18.58
N CYS A 217 -8.10 10.47 18.11
CA CYS A 217 -9.02 10.85 17.06
C CYS A 217 -8.78 10.01 15.79
N ALA A 218 -9.83 9.39 15.25
CA ALA A 218 -9.74 8.56 14.05
C ALA A 218 -9.29 9.30 12.77
N HIS A 219 -9.40 10.64 12.76
CA HIS A 219 -9.09 11.48 11.61
C HIS A 219 -7.72 12.17 11.69
N CYS A 220 -7.29 12.59 12.88
CA CYS A 220 -6.07 13.41 13.02
C CYS A 220 -5.10 12.89 14.08
N LEU A 221 -5.34 11.73 14.69
CA LEU A 221 -4.57 11.14 15.79
C LEU A 221 -4.38 12.03 17.03
N ALA A 222 -5.06 13.18 17.12
CA ALA A 222 -5.04 13.99 18.32
C ALA A 222 -5.50 13.17 19.52
N PRO A 223 -4.83 13.25 20.69
CA PRO A 223 -5.32 12.62 21.91
C PRO A 223 -6.73 13.08 22.23
N LEU A 224 -7.60 12.13 22.57
CA LEU A 224 -8.92 12.41 23.12
C LEU A 224 -8.76 12.59 24.63
N SER A 225 -9.25 13.70 25.17
CA SER A 225 -9.13 13.98 26.60
C SER A 225 -9.89 12.94 27.42
N ALA A 226 -9.30 12.42 28.49
CA ALA A 226 -10.08 11.79 29.55
C ALA A 226 -10.88 12.88 30.27
N ARG A 227 -12.15 12.63 30.65
CA ARG A 227 -12.86 13.57 31.56
C ARG A 227 -11.98 13.70 32.78
N SER A 228 -11.53 14.90 33.10
CA SER A 228 -11.24 15.24 34.48
C SER A 228 -12.58 15.19 35.21
N GLY A 229 -12.96 14.00 35.68
CA GLY A 229 -14.13 13.80 36.49
C GLY A 229 -13.98 14.67 37.73
N SER A 230 -14.78 15.72 37.81
CA SER A 230 -15.08 16.41 39.06
C SER A 230 -15.74 15.41 40.00
N SER A 231 -14.91 14.73 40.81
CA SER A 231 -15.18 14.38 42.21
C SER A 231 -16.60 13.88 42.53
N GLY A 232 -17.12 12.94 41.74
CA GLY A 232 -18.24 12.10 42.13
C GLY A 232 -17.71 10.87 42.84
N THR A 233 -17.73 10.86 44.17
CA THR A 233 -17.42 9.70 45.02
C THR A 233 -18.41 8.57 44.77
N GLY A 234 -18.19 7.80 43.72
CA GLY A 234 -18.96 6.61 43.38
C GLY A 234 -18.01 5.47 43.09
N THR A 235 -17.81 4.61 44.09
CA THR A 235 -17.02 3.38 43.99
C THR A 235 -17.67 2.44 42.98
N GLY A 236 -17.19 2.48 41.74
CA GLY A 236 -17.60 1.54 40.70
C GLY A 236 -16.64 1.65 39.53
N LEU A 237 -15.71 0.70 39.44
CA LEU A 237 -14.87 0.47 38.26
C LEU A 237 -15.76 0.33 37.03
N LYS A 238 -15.92 1.41 36.26
CA LYS A 238 -16.45 1.38 34.91
C LYS A 238 -15.51 2.18 34.03
N ASP A 239 -15.15 1.55 32.92
CA ASP A 239 -14.11 1.93 31.97
C ASP A 239 -14.09 3.43 31.67
N ALA A 240 -12.90 4.02 31.72
CA ALA A 240 -12.70 5.41 31.34
C ALA A 240 -12.91 5.56 29.83
N GLU A 241 -14.15 5.74 29.39
CA GLU A 241 -14.49 6.04 28.00
C GLU A 241 -13.76 7.31 27.57
N ALA A 242 -12.94 7.22 26.51
CA ALA A 242 -12.23 8.37 25.96
C ALA A 242 -13.23 9.39 25.38
N PHE A 243 -13.15 10.67 25.80
CA PHE A 243 -14.11 11.68 25.37
C PHE A 243 -13.72 12.23 23.99
N GLY A 244 -14.41 11.74 22.98
CA GLY A 244 -14.47 12.32 21.64
C GLY A 244 -15.93 12.49 21.20
N ILE A 245 -16.14 13.26 20.14
CA ILE A 245 -17.42 13.29 19.44
C ILE A 245 -17.55 11.96 18.71
N ALA A 246 -18.50 11.13 19.11
CA ALA A 246 -18.77 9.86 18.43
C ALA A 246 -19.46 10.11 17.07
N CYS A 247 -19.26 9.20 16.13
CA CYS A 247 -20.06 9.15 14.91
C CYS A 247 -21.54 8.89 15.29
N PRO A 248 -22.50 9.71 14.84
CA PRO A 248 -23.92 9.53 15.18
C PRO A 248 -24.57 8.31 14.53
N HIS A 249 -23.82 7.59 13.68
CA HIS A 249 -24.34 6.44 12.94
C HIS A 249 -23.86 5.10 13.51
N CYS A 250 -22.56 4.94 13.79
CA CYS A 250 -22.04 3.71 14.36
C CYS A 250 -21.71 3.79 15.84
N GLU A 251 -21.58 4.99 16.42
CA GLU A 251 -21.17 5.25 17.81
C GLU A 251 -19.78 4.67 18.21
N GLN A 252 -19.11 3.94 17.31
CA GLN A 252 -17.81 3.29 17.54
C GLN A 252 -16.61 4.20 17.22
N GLU A 253 -16.71 5.03 16.20
CA GLU A 253 -15.62 5.94 15.81
C GLU A 253 -15.71 7.27 16.57
N THR A 254 -14.57 7.76 17.05
CA THR A 254 -14.48 8.96 17.90
C THR A 254 -13.52 9.99 17.33
N TYR A 255 -13.91 11.27 17.46
CA TYR A 255 -13.21 12.40 16.88
C TYR A 255 -12.96 13.52 17.90
N CYS A 256 -11.88 14.28 17.76
CA CYS A 256 -11.58 15.37 18.69
C CYS A 256 -12.48 16.61 18.49
N SER A 257 -13.15 16.74 17.34
CA SER A 257 -13.98 17.89 16.99
C SER A 257 -15.01 17.52 15.92
N ALA A 258 -16.04 18.37 15.76
CA ALA A 258 -17.05 18.18 14.72
C ALA A 258 -16.42 18.24 13.33
N GLY A 259 -15.50 19.19 13.10
CA GLY A 259 -14.77 19.28 11.84
C GLY A 259 -13.97 18.02 11.49
N CYS A 260 -13.33 17.36 12.47
CA CYS A 260 -12.65 16.08 12.21
C CYS A 260 -13.61 14.94 11.89
N LYS A 261 -14.78 14.91 12.54
CA LYS A 261 -15.83 13.93 12.23
C LYS A 261 -16.38 14.13 10.82
N ASP A 262 -16.71 15.36 10.47
CA ASP A 262 -17.31 15.71 9.17
C ASP A 262 -16.29 15.48 8.04
N ALA A 263 -15.03 15.90 8.22
CA ALA A 263 -13.95 15.62 7.27
C ALA A 263 -13.69 14.12 7.10
N ALA A 264 -13.70 13.34 8.19
CA ALA A 264 -13.58 11.88 8.09
C ALA A 264 -14.75 11.27 7.31
N TRP A 265 -15.98 11.73 7.55
CA TRP A 265 -17.17 11.29 6.84
C TRP A 265 -17.05 11.54 5.34
N GLU A 266 -16.64 12.74 4.95
CA GLU A 266 -16.43 13.15 3.56
C GLU A 266 -15.26 12.44 2.88
N GLN A 267 -14.25 12.00 3.63
CA GLN A 267 -13.05 11.39 3.04
C GLN A 267 -13.10 9.86 2.97
N TYR A 268 -13.62 9.17 3.99
CA TYR A 268 -13.56 7.70 4.03
C TYR A 268 -14.65 7.05 4.88
N HIS A 269 -15.07 7.70 5.98
CA HIS A 269 -15.84 7.03 7.02
C HIS A 269 -17.26 6.66 6.54
N VAL A 270 -17.84 7.40 5.60
CA VAL A 270 -19.15 7.02 5.02
C VAL A 270 -19.15 5.60 4.42
N CYS A 271 -18.02 5.13 3.88
CA CYS A 271 -17.84 3.79 3.34
C CYS A 271 -17.36 2.77 4.37
N SER A 272 -16.78 3.21 5.48
CA SER A 272 -16.23 2.35 6.55
C SER A 272 -17.06 2.34 7.84
N CYS A 273 -18.18 3.07 7.88
CA CYS A 273 -19.04 3.16 9.04
C CYS A 273 -19.80 1.85 9.24
N ALA A 274 -19.76 1.28 10.44
CA ALA A 274 -20.37 -0.02 10.74
C ALA A 274 -21.88 -0.08 10.47
N SER A 275 -22.59 1.05 10.60
CA SER A 275 -24.02 1.13 10.26
C SER A 275 -24.31 1.07 8.76
N ARG A 276 -23.33 1.37 7.91
CA ARG A 276 -23.45 1.39 6.44
C ARG A 276 -22.75 0.20 5.79
N ASN A 277 -21.68 -0.29 6.41
CA ASN A 277 -20.84 -1.36 5.88
C ASN A 277 -20.49 -2.37 6.99
N PRO A 278 -21.45 -3.25 7.35
CA PRO A 278 -21.24 -4.23 8.41
C PRO A 278 -20.15 -5.25 8.05
N GLU A 279 -19.99 -5.59 6.77
CA GLU A 279 -18.95 -6.51 6.29
C GLU A 279 -17.54 -5.95 6.56
N LEU A 280 -17.28 -4.70 6.17
CA LEU A 280 -15.99 -4.06 6.45
C LEU A 280 -15.76 -3.84 7.94
N ALA A 281 -16.81 -3.52 8.69
CA ALA A 281 -16.71 -3.32 10.13
C ALA A 281 -16.36 -4.62 10.88
N GLN A 282 -16.98 -5.75 10.52
CA GLN A 282 -16.63 -7.05 11.09
C GLN A 282 -15.17 -7.40 10.81
N TRP A 283 -14.70 -7.20 9.56
CA TRP A 283 -13.30 -7.44 9.21
C TRP A 283 -12.35 -6.50 9.98
N THR A 284 -12.69 -5.21 10.06
CA THR A 284 -11.92 -4.18 10.79
C THR A 284 -11.81 -4.53 12.27
N GLN A 285 -12.87 -5.04 12.87
CA GLN A 285 -12.90 -5.47 14.27
C GLN A 285 -11.92 -6.62 14.52
N GLY A 286 -11.89 -7.64 13.65
CA GLY A 286 -10.90 -8.72 13.75
C GLY A 286 -9.46 -8.22 13.69
N MET A 287 -9.17 -7.24 12.82
CA MET A 287 -7.84 -6.61 12.77
C MET A 287 -7.53 -5.79 14.03
N ARG A 288 -8.52 -5.11 14.61
CA ARG A 288 -8.34 -4.39 15.89
C ARG A 288 -8.06 -5.34 17.05
N GLU A 289 -8.69 -6.49 17.09
CA GLU A 289 -8.41 -7.51 18.11
C GLU A 289 -6.96 -8.00 18.05
N LEU A 290 -6.41 -8.18 16.83
CA LEU A 290 -5.00 -8.48 16.63
C LEU A 290 -4.09 -7.34 17.12
N LEU A 291 -4.47 -6.08 16.88
CA LEU A 291 -3.73 -4.92 17.42
C LEU A 291 -3.69 -4.92 18.95
N TYR A 292 -4.83 -5.18 19.60
CA TYR A 292 -4.97 -5.05 21.05
C TYR A 292 -4.48 -6.25 21.86
N ARG A 293 -4.36 -7.45 21.26
CA ARG A 293 -3.85 -8.65 21.94
C ARG A 293 -2.49 -8.41 22.63
N ARG A 294 -1.67 -7.51 22.09
CA ARG A 294 -0.39 -7.07 22.68
C ARG A 294 -0.53 -6.33 24.01
N SER A 295 -1.58 -5.51 24.18
CA SER A 295 -1.73 -4.66 25.36
C SER A 295 -2.00 -5.45 26.63
N VAL A 296 -2.67 -6.61 26.50
CA VAL A 296 -3.03 -7.45 27.65
C VAL A 296 -1.85 -8.34 28.06
N ALA A 297 -1.10 -8.89 27.10
CA ALA A 297 0.05 -9.73 27.38
C ALA A 297 1.21 -8.96 28.03
N ALA A 298 1.43 -7.70 27.63
CA ALA A 298 2.51 -6.87 28.18
C ALA A 298 2.28 -6.44 29.65
N ALA A 299 1.07 -6.60 30.19
CA ALA A 299 0.76 -6.32 31.59
C ALA A 299 1.09 -7.48 32.54
N SER A 300 1.52 -8.64 32.02
CA SER A 300 1.95 -9.78 32.85
C SER A 300 3.46 -9.72 33.09
N PRO A 301 3.93 -9.53 34.34
CA PRO A 301 5.36 -9.39 34.66
C PRO A 301 6.18 -10.69 34.61
N GLU A 302 5.60 -11.85 34.27
CA GLU A 302 6.26 -13.17 34.41
C GLU A 302 6.49 -13.95 33.09
N SER A 303 6.31 -13.35 31.91
CA SER A 303 6.47 -14.10 30.64
C SER A 303 7.88 -14.05 30.05
N ASP A 304 8.46 -15.24 29.85
CA ASP A 304 9.77 -15.54 29.23
C ASP A 304 10.22 -14.60 28.10
N GLU A 305 11.48 -14.16 28.18
CA GLU A 305 12.13 -13.21 27.25
C GLU A 305 12.13 -13.65 25.77
N ALA A 306 11.91 -14.94 25.47
CA ALA A 306 12.01 -15.48 24.12
C ALA A 306 10.82 -15.15 23.20
N ASN A 307 9.67 -14.69 23.71
CA ASN A 307 8.45 -14.49 22.91
C ASN A 307 8.08 -13.01 22.65
N VAL A 308 8.90 -12.07 23.10
CA VAL A 308 8.62 -10.61 23.03
C VAL A 308 8.71 -10.07 21.59
N GLY A 309 9.49 -10.71 20.72
CA GLY A 309 9.74 -10.24 19.34
C GLY A 309 8.53 -10.33 18.40
N ASN A 310 7.72 -11.39 18.48
CA ASN A 310 6.66 -11.65 17.50
C ASN A 310 5.40 -10.78 17.70
N SER A 311 5.11 -10.38 18.94
CA SER A 311 3.92 -9.54 19.23
C SER A 311 3.95 -8.17 18.54
N GLY A 312 5.15 -7.67 18.21
CA GLY A 312 5.31 -6.39 17.53
C GLY A 312 5.03 -6.46 16.03
N SER A 313 5.36 -7.57 15.37
CA SER A 313 5.18 -7.71 13.92
C SER A 313 3.71 -7.89 13.56
N GLU A 314 2.96 -8.72 14.30
CA GLU A 314 1.53 -8.94 14.07
C GLU A 314 0.71 -7.64 14.22
N ALA A 315 0.96 -6.87 15.29
CA ALA A 315 0.28 -5.59 15.48
C ALA A 315 0.60 -4.61 14.35
N ARG A 316 1.86 -4.54 13.88
CA ARG A 316 2.21 -3.69 12.75
C ARG A 316 1.54 -4.14 11.45
N ALA A 317 1.46 -5.45 11.22
CA ALA A 317 0.77 -6.02 10.06
C ALA A 317 -0.73 -5.67 10.09
N ALA A 318 -1.42 -5.87 11.21
CA ALA A 318 -2.82 -5.50 11.37
C ALA A 318 -3.05 -3.99 11.17
N LEU A 319 -2.14 -3.13 11.66
CA LEU A 319 -2.24 -1.68 11.49
C LEU A 319 -2.06 -1.28 10.02
N SER A 320 -1.18 -1.98 9.31
CA SER A 320 -0.97 -1.81 7.88
C SER A 320 -2.20 -2.24 7.09
N CYS A 321 -2.80 -3.40 7.40
CA CYS A 321 -4.05 -3.86 6.81
C CYS A 321 -5.18 -2.84 6.98
N LEU A 322 -5.36 -2.31 8.20
CA LEU A 322 -6.35 -1.26 8.49
C LEU A 322 -6.09 0.01 7.69
N THR A 323 -4.83 0.38 7.51
CA THR A 323 -4.43 1.54 6.70
C THR A 323 -4.75 1.33 5.23
N VAL A 324 -4.45 0.15 4.67
CA VAL A 324 -4.79 -0.22 3.29
C VAL A 324 -6.31 -0.21 3.08
N ALA A 325 -7.09 -0.77 4.00
CA ALA A 325 -8.55 -0.73 3.95
C ALA A 325 -9.08 0.72 3.94
N LYS A 326 -8.47 1.61 4.72
CA LYS A 326 -8.80 3.05 4.73
C LYS A 326 -8.49 3.73 3.40
N ILE A 327 -7.36 3.41 2.77
CA ILE A 327 -7.02 3.90 1.42
C ILE A 327 -8.08 3.45 0.41
N CYS A 328 -8.47 2.17 0.42
CA CYS A 328 -9.51 1.66 -0.46
C CYS A 328 -10.87 2.34 -0.21
N ALA A 329 -11.22 2.62 1.05
CA ALA A 329 -12.41 3.38 1.41
C ALA A 329 -12.35 4.83 0.87
N MET A 330 -11.21 5.52 1.00
CA MET A 330 -11.00 6.85 0.41
C MET A 330 -11.19 6.85 -1.10
N ALA A 331 -10.59 5.85 -1.78
CA ALA A 331 -10.73 5.66 -3.21
C ALA A 331 -12.19 5.42 -3.63
N THR A 332 -12.94 4.65 -2.83
CA THR A 332 -14.36 4.40 -3.04
C THR A 332 -15.18 5.68 -2.91
N VAL A 333 -14.95 6.49 -1.88
CA VAL A 333 -15.65 7.77 -1.71
C VAL A 333 -15.37 8.72 -2.88
N GLN A 334 -14.12 8.76 -3.34
CA GLN A 334 -13.70 9.61 -4.46
C GLN A 334 -14.01 9.02 -5.84
N GLN A 335 -14.50 7.78 -5.92
CA GLN A 335 -14.76 7.05 -7.17
C GLN A 335 -13.51 6.98 -8.09
N VAL A 336 -12.35 6.77 -7.49
CA VAL A 336 -11.07 6.60 -8.19
C VAL A 336 -10.46 5.24 -7.87
N HIS A 337 -9.51 4.80 -8.70
CA HIS A 337 -8.70 3.64 -8.39
C HIS A 337 -7.80 3.93 -7.17
N PRO A 338 -7.58 2.99 -6.22
CA PRO A 338 -6.78 3.26 -5.02
C PRO A 338 -5.37 3.78 -5.32
N LEU A 339 -4.66 3.18 -6.29
CA LEU A 339 -3.34 3.64 -6.73
C LEU A 339 -3.35 4.94 -7.55
N SER A 340 -4.52 5.55 -7.77
CA SER A 340 -4.70 6.84 -8.43
C SER A 340 -5.19 7.92 -7.47
N LEU A 341 -5.25 7.64 -6.17
CA LEU A 341 -5.57 8.65 -5.17
C LEU A 341 -4.55 9.80 -5.24
N PRO A 342 -5.00 11.08 -5.26
CA PRO A 342 -4.09 12.22 -5.30
C PRO A 342 -3.11 12.21 -4.14
N GLY A 343 -1.82 12.37 -4.44
CA GLY A 343 -0.74 12.35 -3.44
C GLY A 343 -0.29 10.96 -2.99
N LEU A 344 -1.07 9.89 -3.22
CA LEU A 344 -0.58 8.52 -3.09
C LEU A 344 0.17 8.09 -4.37
N SER A 345 -0.36 8.52 -5.52
CA SER A 345 0.13 8.14 -6.84
C SER A 345 1.46 8.81 -7.25
N CYS A 346 1.94 9.80 -6.48
CA CYS A 346 3.30 10.33 -6.58
C CYS A 346 4.35 9.45 -5.89
N LEU A 347 3.95 8.58 -4.98
CA LEU A 347 4.85 7.77 -4.16
C LEU A 347 5.45 6.62 -4.97
N ARG A 348 6.59 6.12 -4.51
CA ARG A 348 7.22 4.89 -5.00
C ARG A 348 7.35 3.92 -3.84
N GLY A 349 7.32 2.63 -4.14
CA GLY A 349 7.38 1.60 -3.12
C GLY A 349 7.99 0.32 -3.65
N ILE A 350 8.51 -0.46 -2.72
CA ILE A 350 8.97 -1.82 -2.95
C ILE A 350 8.39 -2.70 -1.85
N ALA A 351 7.98 -3.92 -2.22
CA ALA A 351 7.64 -4.95 -1.26
C ALA A 351 8.29 -6.26 -1.69
N ASP A 352 9.04 -6.85 -0.77
CA ASP A 352 9.45 -8.25 -0.85
C ASP A 352 8.43 -9.09 -0.07
N TYR A 353 8.00 -10.20 -0.64
CA TYR A 353 7.05 -11.07 0.00
C TYR A 353 7.29 -12.54 -0.34
N GLU A 354 6.87 -13.39 0.59
CA GLU A 354 6.84 -14.83 0.38
C GLU A 354 5.58 -15.18 -0.43
N PRO A 355 5.70 -15.86 -1.58
CA PRO A 355 4.58 -16.04 -2.51
C PRO A 355 3.36 -16.76 -1.93
N SER A 356 3.57 -17.80 -1.10
CA SER A 356 2.45 -18.59 -0.57
C SER A 356 1.62 -17.81 0.47
N THR A 357 2.29 -17.08 1.37
CA THR A 357 1.70 -16.18 2.36
C THR A 357 1.01 -15.01 1.68
N ALA A 358 1.62 -14.43 0.64
CA ALA A 358 0.99 -13.35 -0.10
C ALA A 358 -0.33 -13.80 -0.74
N LEU A 359 -0.33 -14.97 -1.39
CA LEU A 359 -1.52 -15.51 -2.02
C LEU A 359 -2.62 -15.87 -1.00
N SER A 360 -2.27 -16.44 0.15
CA SER A 360 -3.26 -16.80 1.18
C SER A 360 -3.81 -15.57 1.92
N GLU A 361 -2.93 -14.70 2.43
CA GLU A 361 -3.32 -13.60 3.31
C GLU A 361 -3.71 -12.35 2.51
N ILE A 362 -2.86 -11.92 1.57
CA ILE A 362 -3.10 -10.70 0.80
C ILE A 362 -4.15 -10.93 -0.28
N GLY A 363 -4.18 -12.12 -0.88
CA GLY A 363 -5.27 -12.55 -1.77
C GLY A 363 -6.62 -12.54 -1.05
N ALA A 364 -6.71 -13.12 0.15
CA ALA A 364 -7.94 -13.10 0.96
C ALA A 364 -8.34 -11.67 1.35
N LEU A 365 -7.37 -10.83 1.73
CA LEU A 365 -7.62 -9.41 2.01
C LEU A 365 -8.19 -8.68 0.78
N ALA A 366 -7.61 -8.88 -0.40
CA ALA A 366 -8.09 -8.26 -1.64
C ALA A 366 -9.53 -8.66 -1.95
N VAL A 367 -9.88 -9.94 -1.79
CA VAL A 367 -11.26 -10.44 -1.96
C VAL A 367 -12.21 -9.79 -0.94
N ALA A 368 -11.83 -9.75 0.34
CA ALA A 368 -12.66 -9.18 1.40
C ALA A 368 -12.92 -7.68 1.18
N LEU A 369 -11.87 -6.90 0.87
CA LEU A 369 -11.98 -5.47 0.59
C LEU A 369 -12.75 -5.20 -0.71
N SER A 370 -12.49 -5.98 -1.76
CA SER A 370 -13.21 -5.87 -3.04
C SER A 370 -14.72 -6.03 -2.83
N ALA A 371 -15.14 -7.04 -2.06
CA ALA A 371 -16.54 -7.29 -1.75
C ALA A 371 -17.14 -6.16 -0.90
N ALA A 372 -16.52 -5.87 0.24
CA ALA A 372 -17.06 -4.92 1.22
C ALA A 372 -17.12 -3.48 0.69
N LEU A 373 -16.18 -3.07 -0.18
CA LEU A 373 -16.14 -1.74 -0.78
C LEU A 373 -16.73 -1.68 -2.19
N ARG A 374 -17.20 -2.82 -2.72
CA ARG A 374 -17.73 -2.95 -4.09
C ARG A 374 -16.74 -2.44 -5.15
N GLN A 375 -15.46 -2.77 -4.97
CA GLN A 375 -14.38 -2.46 -5.90
C GLN A 375 -13.98 -3.76 -6.63
N PRO A 376 -14.63 -4.12 -7.75
CA PRO A 376 -14.39 -5.41 -8.43
C PRO A 376 -13.01 -5.52 -9.09
N ASN A 377 -12.30 -4.39 -9.22
CA ASN A 377 -10.96 -4.32 -9.81
C ASN A 377 -9.85 -4.24 -8.74
N LEU A 378 -10.17 -4.55 -7.47
CA LEU A 378 -9.19 -4.65 -6.41
C LEU A 378 -8.64 -6.08 -6.38
N TYR A 379 -7.53 -6.30 -7.09
CA TYR A 379 -6.81 -7.57 -7.11
C TYR A 379 -5.71 -7.60 -6.05
N MET A 380 -5.05 -8.75 -5.89
CA MET A 380 -3.93 -8.86 -4.96
C MET A 380 -2.81 -7.89 -5.33
N GLU A 381 -2.63 -7.59 -6.62
CA GLU A 381 -1.65 -6.64 -7.12
C GLU A 381 -1.82 -5.24 -6.54
N GLU A 382 -3.04 -4.70 -6.56
CA GLU A 382 -3.30 -3.37 -6.02
C GLU A 382 -3.07 -3.33 -4.51
N VAL A 383 -3.51 -4.38 -3.79
CA VAL A 383 -3.33 -4.46 -2.34
C VAL A 383 -1.86 -4.58 -1.97
N LEU A 384 -1.08 -5.43 -2.65
CA LEU A 384 0.38 -5.52 -2.47
C LEU A 384 1.07 -4.20 -2.83
N SER A 385 0.63 -3.52 -3.89
CA SER A 385 1.15 -2.21 -4.26
C SER A 385 0.90 -1.18 -3.16
N LEU A 386 -0.28 -1.19 -2.55
CA LEU A 386 -0.60 -0.32 -1.41
C LEU A 386 0.28 -0.62 -0.19
N PHE A 387 0.57 -1.90 0.09
CA PHE A 387 1.54 -2.26 1.14
C PHE A 387 2.95 -1.79 0.81
N ALA A 388 3.42 -1.96 -0.42
CA ALA A 388 4.73 -1.50 -0.87
C ALA A 388 4.87 0.03 -0.70
N LEU A 389 3.85 0.79 -1.10
CA LEU A 389 3.78 2.23 -0.89
C LEU A 389 3.77 2.57 0.59
N LEU A 390 2.96 1.89 1.41
CA LEU A 390 2.86 2.17 2.83
C LEU A 390 4.17 1.89 3.57
N GLN A 391 4.72 0.69 3.45
CA GLN A 391 5.93 0.26 4.14
C GLN A 391 7.15 1.15 3.81
N THR A 392 7.24 1.63 2.56
CA THR A 392 8.32 2.51 2.13
C THR A 392 8.17 3.94 2.67
N ASN A 393 6.93 4.43 2.78
CA ASN A 393 6.65 5.86 2.97
C ASN A 393 6.00 6.20 4.32
N GLU A 394 5.67 5.23 5.17
CA GLU A 394 4.97 5.45 6.42
C GLU A 394 5.79 6.19 7.48
N PHE A 395 5.10 7.05 8.23
CA PHE A 395 5.58 7.66 9.45
C PHE A 395 4.90 6.99 10.63
N PHE A 396 5.62 6.05 11.25
CA PHE A 396 5.15 5.37 12.44
C PHE A 396 5.26 6.29 13.66
N THR A 397 4.19 6.35 14.46
CA THR A 397 4.14 7.09 15.72
C THR A 397 3.57 6.20 16.81
N THR A 398 3.72 6.61 18.07
CA THR A 398 3.07 5.93 19.20
C THR A 398 1.55 5.96 19.14
N SER A 399 0.96 6.81 18.30
CA SER A 399 -0.49 6.97 18.13
C SER A 399 -1.03 6.26 16.87
N GLY A 400 -0.15 5.65 16.07
CA GLY A 400 -0.52 4.96 14.83
C GLY A 400 0.36 5.34 13.63
N ILE A 401 -0.14 5.07 12.42
CA ILE A 401 0.54 5.36 11.16
C ILE A 401 0.02 6.68 10.58
N ALA A 402 0.92 7.46 9.98
CA ALA A 402 0.59 8.60 9.14
C ALA A 402 1.36 8.52 7.82
N LEU A 403 0.74 8.99 6.74
CA LEU A 403 1.36 9.05 5.40
C LEU A 403 1.38 10.50 4.92
N TYR A 404 2.51 10.96 4.38
CA TYR A 404 2.72 12.33 3.92
C TYR A 404 3.29 12.31 2.50
N SER A 405 2.57 12.87 1.54
CA SER A 405 2.94 12.76 0.13
C SER A 405 4.27 13.46 -0.22
N VAL A 406 4.50 14.66 0.32
CA VAL A 406 5.68 15.48 0.01
C VAL A 406 6.84 15.13 0.92
N LEU A 407 6.60 14.92 2.22
CA LEU A 407 7.65 14.56 3.17
C LEU A 407 8.27 13.19 2.90
N SER A 408 7.54 12.27 2.28
CA SER A 408 8.09 10.98 1.83
C SER A 408 9.06 11.10 0.64
N LEU A 409 9.20 12.28 0.03
CA LEU A 409 10.20 12.56 -1.02
C LEU A 409 11.58 12.96 -0.46
N LEU A 410 11.72 13.08 0.87
CA LEU A 410 12.99 13.37 1.52
C LEU A 410 13.81 12.09 1.63
N ASN A 411 15.08 12.15 1.26
CA ASN A 411 15.99 11.02 1.40
C ASN A 411 16.61 10.94 2.81
N HIS A 412 17.18 9.77 3.09
CA HIS A 412 17.83 9.49 4.36
C HIS A 412 19.29 9.97 4.42
N SER A 413 19.69 10.52 5.58
CA SER A 413 21.09 10.64 6.00
C SER A 413 21.20 10.39 7.50
N CYS A 414 22.22 9.65 7.96
CA CYS A 414 22.54 9.50 9.39
C CYS A 414 23.20 10.76 10.00
N ASP A 415 23.49 11.76 9.16
CA ASP A 415 23.90 13.13 9.50
C ASP A 415 23.01 14.10 8.70
N PRO A 416 21.73 14.25 9.11
CA PRO A 416 20.75 15.00 8.33
C PRO A 416 20.97 16.52 8.45
N ASN A 417 20.58 17.26 7.41
CA ASN A 417 20.57 18.73 7.45
C ASN A 417 19.18 19.31 7.80
N CYS A 418 18.15 18.46 7.90
CA CYS A 418 16.80 18.83 8.28
C CYS A 418 16.24 17.92 9.39
N ALA A 419 15.24 18.40 10.10
CA ALA A 419 14.44 17.61 11.04
C ALA A 419 12.95 17.86 10.84
N LEU A 420 12.13 16.86 11.19
CA LEU A 420 10.69 16.96 11.20
C LEU A 420 10.20 17.33 12.61
N VAL A 421 9.43 18.40 12.71
CA VAL A 421 8.85 18.88 13.96
C VAL A 421 7.32 18.87 13.85
N SER A 422 6.65 18.32 14.87
CA SER A 422 5.19 18.39 14.97
C SER A 422 4.75 19.78 15.46
N ALA A 423 3.63 20.28 14.93
CA ALA A 423 3.01 21.53 15.41
C ALA A 423 2.78 21.55 16.94
N SER A 424 2.48 20.40 17.53
CA SER A 424 2.19 20.24 18.96
C SER A 424 3.41 20.44 19.88
N ILE A 425 4.63 20.24 19.38
CA ILE A 425 5.85 20.25 20.21
C ILE A 425 6.53 21.63 20.18
N SER A 426 6.34 22.42 19.12
CA SER A 426 6.99 23.72 18.97
C SER A 426 5.99 24.86 18.76
N PRO A 427 5.50 25.47 19.84
CA PRO A 427 4.61 26.63 19.78
C PRO A 427 5.22 27.81 19.01
N ALA A 428 6.54 27.95 19.03
CA ALA A 428 7.25 29.01 18.31
C ALA A 428 7.08 28.89 16.79
N VAL A 429 7.13 27.67 16.25
CA VAL A 429 6.84 27.42 14.83
C VAL A 429 5.36 27.68 14.54
N ALA A 430 4.49 27.26 15.46
CA ALA A 430 3.05 27.45 15.34
C ALA A 430 2.62 28.93 15.40
N ALA A 431 3.32 29.79 16.14
CA ALA A 431 2.98 31.20 16.34
C ALA A 431 3.03 32.03 15.05
N HIS A 432 3.89 31.64 14.10
CA HIS A 432 4.04 32.34 12.82
C HIS A 432 2.89 32.09 11.82
N HIS A 433 2.03 31.10 12.06
CA HIS A 433 1.01 30.65 11.09
C HIS A 433 -0.44 31.09 11.40
N GLY A 434 -0.63 32.13 12.23
CA GLY A 434 -1.96 32.66 12.54
C GLY A 434 -2.78 31.78 13.49
N THR A 435 -3.65 32.42 14.27
CA THR A 435 -4.36 31.80 15.41
C THR A 435 -5.69 31.13 15.05
N ASN A 436 -6.18 31.24 13.82
CA ASN A 436 -7.58 30.93 13.49
C ASN A 436 -7.83 29.65 12.68
N SER A 437 -6.79 28.88 12.33
CA SER A 437 -6.98 27.59 11.64
C SER A 437 -6.98 26.46 12.66
N PHE A 438 -7.97 25.56 12.60
CA PHE A 438 -7.94 24.27 13.29
C PHE A 438 -6.66 23.53 12.90
N LYS A 439 -5.62 23.61 13.74
CA LYS A 439 -4.33 22.98 13.45
C LYS A 439 -4.50 21.48 13.55
N ASN A 440 -4.22 20.79 12.46
CA ASN A 440 -4.15 19.34 12.46
C ASN A 440 -3.00 18.93 13.39
N ALA A 441 -3.28 18.16 14.45
CA ALA A 441 -2.29 17.77 15.45
C ALA A 441 -1.09 17.01 14.84
N MET A 442 -1.29 16.44 13.66
CA MET A 442 -0.27 15.69 12.91
C MET A 442 0.38 16.51 11.81
N GLU A 443 0.13 17.81 11.71
CA GLU A 443 0.87 18.66 10.78
C GLU A 443 2.37 18.66 11.13
N LYS A 444 3.20 18.46 10.09
CA LYS A 444 4.65 18.34 10.20
C LYS A 444 5.33 19.49 9.47
N TYR A 445 6.37 20.02 10.11
CA TYR A 445 7.23 21.06 9.58
C TYR A 445 8.62 20.49 9.33
N LEU A 446 9.14 20.69 8.13
CA LEU A 446 10.54 20.45 7.83
C LEU A 446 11.36 21.68 8.23
N ILE A 447 12.33 21.52 9.11
CA ILE A 447 13.14 22.63 9.65
C ILE A 447 14.62 22.36 9.40
N ALA A 448 15.35 23.38 8.93
CA ALA A 448 16.79 23.31 8.74
C ALA A 448 17.53 23.19 10.10
N LEU A 449 18.46 22.23 10.21
CA LEU A 449 19.30 22.05 11.41
C LEU A 449 20.57 22.89 11.38
N ARG A 450 21.04 23.21 10.18
CA ARG A 450 22.25 24.01 9.90
C ARG A 450 22.00 24.88 8.67
N PRO A 451 22.93 25.78 8.29
CA PRO A 451 22.82 26.47 7.01
C PRO A 451 22.83 25.44 5.86
N ILE A 452 21.91 25.60 4.91
CA ILE A 452 21.79 24.76 3.72
C ILE A 452 22.07 25.63 2.50
N ARG A 453 22.96 25.17 1.61
CA ARG A 453 23.36 25.92 0.42
C ARG A 453 22.32 25.80 -0.69
N ASP A 454 22.38 26.72 -1.64
CA ASP A 454 21.62 26.60 -2.89
C ASP A 454 22.01 25.31 -3.64
N GLY A 455 21.02 24.59 -4.16
CA GLY A 455 21.17 23.29 -4.80
C GLY A 455 21.51 22.12 -3.86
N GLU A 456 21.60 22.33 -2.55
CA GLU A 456 21.88 21.24 -1.60
C GLU A 456 20.63 20.38 -1.36
N GLN A 457 20.78 19.05 -1.41
CA GLN A 457 19.68 18.12 -1.13
C GLN A 457 19.29 18.16 0.36
N LEU A 458 17.99 18.08 0.62
CA LEU A 458 17.41 18.05 1.95
C LEU A 458 17.30 16.61 2.44
N PHE A 459 17.93 16.31 3.57
CA PHE A 459 17.94 14.99 4.17
C PHE A 459 17.33 15.00 5.57
N ILE A 460 16.61 13.93 5.88
CA ILE A 460 16.14 13.62 7.22
C ILE A 460 16.75 12.29 7.69
N ASP A 461 16.66 12.02 8.99
CA ASP A 461 16.97 10.70 9.51
C ASP A 461 15.66 9.91 9.71
N TYR A 462 15.40 8.94 8.83
CA TYR A 462 14.27 8.02 8.90
C TYR A 462 14.13 7.29 10.25
N ASN A 463 15.22 7.17 11.00
CA ASN A 463 15.30 6.43 12.25
C ASN A 463 15.86 7.32 13.36
N ALA A 464 15.58 8.63 13.35
CA ALA A 464 16.15 9.63 14.27
C ALA A 464 16.10 9.23 15.77
N ALA A 465 15.06 8.51 16.19
CA ALA A 465 14.91 8.02 17.57
C ALA A 465 15.90 6.89 17.93
N LEU A 466 16.43 6.17 16.96
CA LEU A 466 17.26 4.97 17.13
C LEU A 466 18.74 5.22 16.74
N THR A 467 18.97 5.83 15.58
CA THR A 467 20.29 5.90 14.88
C THR A 467 21.40 6.63 15.63
N THR A 468 21.07 7.54 16.55
CA THR A 468 22.09 8.29 17.30
C THR A 468 22.97 7.36 18.13
N LYS A 469 22.43 6.24 18.62
CA LYS A 469 23.13 5.29 19.51
C LYS A 469 23.54 3.97 18.83
N LEU A 470 23.05 3.71 17.62
CA LEU A 470 23.27 2.43 16.93
C LEU A 470 24.67 2.30 16.35
N SER A 471 25.16 1.05 16.27
CA SER A 471 26.41 0.71 15.58
C SER A 471 26.30 0.94 14.06
N TYR A 472 27.42 0.84 13.34
CA TYR A 472 27.37 0.91 11.87
C TYR A 472 26.56 -0.23 11.27
N GLU A 473 26.78 -1.47 11.74
CA GLU A 473 26.07 -2.65 11.25
C GLU A 473 24.55 -2.55 11.50
N ASP A 474 24.14 -2.08 12.69
CA ASP A 474 22.71 -1.90 12.98
C ASP A 474 22.06 -0.85 12.07
N ARG A 475 22.76 0.28 11.82
CA ARG A 475 22.25 1.30 10.89
C ARG A 475 22.18 0.76 9.46
N LYS A 476 23.18 -0.02 9.02
CA LYS A 476 23.19 -0.67 7.71
C LYS A 476 22.01 -1.65 7.58
N ALA A 477 21.79 -2.49 8.58
CA ALA A 477 20.64 -3.40 8.63
C ALA A 477 19.31 -2.64 8.55
N LEU A 478 19.14 -1.53 9.26
CA LEU A 478 17.93 -0.69 9.18
C LEU A 478 17.72 -0.05 7.78
N CYS A 479 18.79 0.32 7.07
CA CYS A 479 18.68 0.83 5.70
C CYS A 479 18.32 -0.29 4.73
N LEU A 480 18.92 -1.48 4.89
CA LEU A 480 18.61 -2.66 4.09
C LEU A 480 17.15 -3.12 4.24
N GLN A 481 16.57 -2.98 5.43
CA GLN A 481 15.12 -3.20 5.64
C GLN A 481 14.22 -2.27 4.82
N ARG A 482 14.76 -1.17 4.31
CA ARG A 482 14.08 -0.24 3.39
C ARG A 482 14.66 -0.30 1.97
N HIS A 483 15.39 -1.36 1.66
CA HIS A 483 15.97 -1.65 0.34
C HIS A 483 16.93 -0.57 -0.19
N PHE A 484 17.72 0.06 0.69
CA PHE A 484 18.78 0.98 0.26
C PHE A 484 20.04 0.90 1.13
N GLU A 485 21.16 1.39 0.61
CA GLU A 485 22.40 1.59 1.36
C GLU A 485 22.63 3.08 1.63
N CYS A 486 23.06 3.42 2.85
CA CYS A 486 23.31 4.81 3.23
C CYS A 486 24.77 5.22 2.96
N TYR A 487 24.97 6.14 2.03
CA TYR A 487 26.28 6.70 1.67
C TYR A 487 26.58 8.06 2.32
N CYS A 488 25.97 8.36 3.47
CA CYS A 488 26.29 9.61 4.17
C CYS A 488 27.71 9.59 4.75
N ILE A 489 28.28 10.76 5.05
CA ILE A 489 29.65 10.90 5.57
C ILE A 489 29.90 10.08 6.85
N ARG A 490 28.87 9.90 7.69
CA ARG A 490 28.94 9.10 8.91
C ARG A 490 29.05 7.60 8.63
N CYS A 491 28.42 7.10 7.58
CA CYS A 491 28.51 5.70 7.16
C CYS A 491 29.80 5.42 6.40
N ILE A 492 30.21 6.33 5.49
CA ILE A 492 31.45 6.18 4.72
C ILE A 492 32.70 6.13 5.63
N ARG A 493 32.77 6.97 6.67
CA ARG A 493 33.93 6.99 7.60
C ARG A 493 34.12 5.70 8.43
N ARG A 494 33.19 4.75 8.34
CA ARG A 494 33.20 3.47 9.07
C ARG A 494 33.21 2.26 8.14
N MET A 495 33.22 2.48 6.82
CA MET A 495 33.63 1.49 5.81
C MET A 495 35.15 1.42 5.78
#